data_AF-F0G4Y8-F1
#
_entry.id   AF-F0G4Y8-F1
#
_cell.length_a   1.000
_cell.length_b   1.000
_cell.length_c   1.000
_cell.angle_alpha   90.00
_cell.angle_beta   90.00
_cell.angle_gamma   90.00
#
_symmetry.space_group_name_H-M   'P 1'
#
loop_
_entity.id
_entity.type
_entity.pdbx_description
1 polymer ?
#
loop_
_entity_poly.entity_id
_entity_poly.type
_entity_poly.pdbx_seq_one_letter_code
_entity_poly.pdbx_strand_id
1 'polypeptide(L)' 'MTGEQPESFDAWIGRREDSADRITPAPIRLLRATLDDAEPSALPDVLPPLWHWLYFLPGERQSNIGIDGH' A
#
# COMPACT_ATOMS: atom_id res chain seq x y z
N MET A 1 -32.90 12.92 13.61
CA MET A 1 -31.76 12.02 13.33
C MET A 1 -31.96 11.49 11.93
N THR A 2 -31.44 12.21 10.93
CA THR A 2 -31.65 11.86 9.51
C THR A 2 -30.73 10.69 9.19
N GLY A 3 -31.29 9.53 8.86
CA GLY A 3 -30.51 8.36 8.49
C GLY A 3 -29.83 8.61 7.15
N GLU A 4 -28.51 8.62 7.13
CA GLU A 4 -27.71 8.63 5.91
C GLU A 4 -28.11 7.42 5.07
N GLN A 5 -28.58 7.66 3.84
CA GLN A 5 -28.79 6.58 2.87
C GLN A 5 -27.41 6.20 2.33
N PRO A 6 -27.02 4.92 2.34
CA PRO A 6 -25.72 4.51 1.83
C PRO A 6 -25.61 4.86 0.34
N GLU A 7 -24.45 5.37 -0.05
CA GLU A 7 -24.11 5.62 -1.45
C GLU A 7 -24.34 4.35 -2.28
N SER A 8 -24.92 4.49 -3.49
CA SER A 8 -25.02 3.35 -4.41
C SER A 8 -23.62 2.87 -4.80
N PHE A 9 -23.39 1.57 -4.82
CA PHE A 9 -22.12 0.98 -5.26
C PHE A 9 -21.77 1.34 -6.72
N ASP A 10 -22.76 1.68 -7.54
CA ASP A 10 -22.54 2.15 -8.92
C ASP A 10 -21.65 3.39 -8.99
N ALA A 11 -21.64 4.23 -7.94
CA ALA A 11 -20.81 5.42 -7.86
C ALA A 11 -19.30 5.11 -7.80
N TRP A 12 -18.92 3.85 -7.60
CA TRP A 12 -17.52 3.41 -7.52
C TRP A 12 -16.98 2.94 -8.87
N ILE A 13 -17.85 2.59 -9.81
CA ILE A 13 -17.44 2.11 -11.13
C ILE A 13 -16.81 3.26 -11.93
N GLY A 14 -15.60 3.03 -12.45
CA GLY A 14 -14.89 4.00 -13.28
C GLY A 14 -14.04 5.02 -12.51
N ARG A 15 -14.02 4.98 -11.17
CA ARG A 15 -13.03 5.75 -10.40
C ARG A 15 -11.62 5.27 -10.72
N ARG A 16 -10.69 6.21 -10.84
CA ARG A 16 -9.29 5.96 -11.14
C ARG A 16 -8.43 6.87 -10.27
N GLU A 17 -7.31 6.31 -9.83
CA GLU A 17 -6.22 7.05 -9.21
C GLU A 17 -4.94 6.72 -9.97
N ASP A 18 -4.09 7.73 -10.20
CA ASP A 18 -2.78 7.57 -10.79
C ASP A 18 -1.73 8.06 -9.77
N SER A 19 -0.73 7.24 -9.48
CA SER A 19 0.33 7.54 -8.53
C SER A 19 1.70 7.16 -9.08
N ALA A 20 2.74 7.76 -8.51
CA ALA A 20 4.12 7.46 -8.84
C ALA A 20 4.92 7.26 -7.54
N ASP A 21 5.72 6.20 -7.51
CA ASP A 21 6.58 5.89 -6.37
C ASP A 21 8.02 5.63 -6.85
N ARG A 22 8.99 5.94 -6.00
CA ARG A 22 10.40 5.64 -6.24
C ARG A 22 10.73 4.32 -5.59
N ILE A 23 11.13 3.36 -6.42
CA ILE A 23 11.66 2.08 -5.96
C ILE A 23 12.98 2.32 -5.24
N THR A 24 12.98 2.15 -3.92
CA THR A 24 14.17 2.21 -3.07
C THR A 24 14.47 0.84 -2.44
N PRO A 25 15.70 0.60 -1.99
CA PRO A 25 16.06 -0.65 -1.31
C PRO A 25 15.38 -0.88 0.04
N ALA A 26 14.86 0.17 0.68
CA ALA A 26 14.46 0.11 2.08
C ALA A 26 13.27 -0.84 2.34
N PRO A 27 12.15 -0.81 1.58
CA PRO A 27 11.03 -1.72 1.83
C PRO A 27 11.42 -3.19 1.71
N ILE A 28 12.28 -3.52 0.75
CA ILE A 28 12.82 -4.87 0.56
C ILE A 28 13.64 -5.30 1.78
N ARG A 29 14.56 -4.45 2.22
CA ARG A 29 15.41 -4.74 3.39
C ARG A 29 14.58 -4.95 4.66
N LEU A 30 13.50 -4.19 4.82
CA LEU A 30 12.60 -4.31 5.96
C LEU A 30 11.76 -5.59 5.90
N LEU A 31 11.17 -5.93 4.74
CA LEU A 31 10.40 -7.18 4.60
C LEU A 31 11.29 -8.41 4.85
N ARG A 32 12.52 -8.42 4.32
CA ARG A 32 13.48 -9.50 4.57
C ARG A 32 13.78 -9.66 6.06
N ALA A 33 14.00 -8.55 6.77
CA ALA A 33 14.20 -8.58 8.22
C ALA A 33 12.94 -9.09 8.96
N THR A 34 11.74 -8.73 8.53
CA THR A 34 10.49 -9.26 9.10
C THR A 34 10.36 -10.77 8.93
N LEU A 35 10.88 -11.31 7.83
CA LEU A 35 10.88 -12.75 7.54
C LEU A 35 12.07 -13.51 8.14
N ASP A 36 12.86 -12.85 9.01
CA ASP A 36 14.06 -13.39 9.64
C ASP A 36 15.09 -13.95 8.62
N ASP A 37 15.19 -13.27 7.47
CA ASP A 37 16.19 -13.60 6.45
C ASP A 37 17.57 -13.08 6.88
N ALA A 38 18.51 -14.01 7.12
CA ALA A 38 19.85 -13.73 7.61
C ALA A 38 20.82 -13.16 6.55
N GLU A 39 20.43 -13.15 5.27
CA GLU A 39 21.32 -12.75 4.18
C GLU A 39 21.51 -11.22 4.08
N PRO A 40 22.74 -10.71 4.23
CA PRO A 40 22.97 -9.30 4.39
C PRO A 40 23.11 -8.56 3.04
N SER A 41 22.37 -7.45 2.96
CA SER A 41 22.67 -6.23 2.19
C SER A 41 22.45 -6.19 0.67
N ALA A 42 22.56 -7.30 -0.06
CA ALA A 42 22.35 -7.26 -1.51
C ALA A 42 20.85 -7.28 -1.86
N LEU A 43 20.41 -6.31 -2.68
CA LEU A 43 19.12 -6.45 -3.36
C LEU A 43 19.21 -7.58 -4.37
N PRO A 44 18.18 -8.42 -4.51
CA PRO A 44 18.17 -9.40 -5.60
C PRO A 44 18.03 -8.66 -6.95
N ASP A 45 18.63 -9.22 -8.00
CA ASP A 45 18.50 -8.69 -9.36
C ASP A 45 17.04 -8.70 -9.85
N VAL A 46 16.24 -9.61 -9.30
CA VAL A 46 14.80 -9.74 -9.56
C VAL A 46 14.06 -9.87 -8.24
N LEU A 47 13.02 -9.06 -8.06
CA LEU A 47 12.18 -9.14 -6.87
C LEU A 47 11.33 -10.42 -6.89
N PRO A 48 11.18 -11.12 -5.75
CA PRO A 48 10.23 -12.21 -5.63
C PRO A 48 8.80 -11.79 -5.96
N PRO A 49 7.92 -12.75 -6.33
CA PRO A 49 6.51 -12.48 -6.58
C PRO A 49 5.87 -11.69 -5.43
N LEU A 50 4.98 -10.75 -5.79
CA LEU A 50 4.21 -9.88 -4.87
C LEU A 50 5.02 -8.81 -4.10
N TRP A 51 6.34 -8.76 -4.20
CA TRP A 51 7.14 -7.75 -3.48
C TRP A 51 6.94 -6.32 -3.99
N HIS A 52 6.37 -6.17 -5.19
CA HIS A 52 5.96 -4.87 -5.71
C HIS A 52 4.83 -4.22 -4.90
N TRP A 53 4.08 -4.97 -4.09
CA TRP A 53 3.07 -4.43 -3.17
C TRP A 53 3.65 -3.64 -2.01
N LEU A 54 4.98 -3.68 -1.80
CA LEU A 54 5.66 -2.82 -0.82
C LEU A 54 5.82 -1.38 -1.32
N TYR A 55 5.43 -1.10 -2.56
CA TYR A 55 5.49 0.20 -3.21
C TYR A 55 4.07 0.66 -3.59
N PHE A 56 3.91 1.96 -3.83
CA PHE A 56 2.59 2.59 -4.08
C PHE A 56 1.61 2.40 -2.91
N LEU A 57 2.14 2.30 -1.68
CA LEU A 57 1.31 2.22 -0.49
C LEU A 57 0.59 3.55 -0.25
N PRO A 58 -0.70 3.55 0.12
CA PRO A 58 -1.44 4.76 0.40
C PRO A 58 -0.78 5.52 1.56
N GLY A 59 -0.38 6.76 1.30
CA GLY A 59 0.23 7.67 2.27
C GLY A 59 -0.76 8.71 2.77
N GLU A 60 -2.03 8.33 2.95
CA GLU A 60 -3.08 9.26 3.34
C GLU A 60 -2.84 9.80 4.75
N ARG A 61 -3.17 11.08 4.99
CA ARG A 61 -3.02 11.67 6.32
C ARG A 61 -3.99 11.01 7.28
N GLN A 62 -3.55 10.70 8.50
CA GLN A 62 -4.41 10.09 9.52
C GLN A 62 -5.72 10.85 9.76
N SER A 63 -5.72 12.19 9.60
CA SER A 63 -6.93 13.02 9.71
C SER A 63 -7.99 12.76 8.64
N ASN A 64 -7.58 12.14 7.53
CA ASN A 64 -8.42 11.79 6.39
C ASN A 64 -8.81 10.30 6.40
N ILE A 65 -8.36 9.54 7.41
CA ILE A 65 -8.66 8.12 7.57
C ILE A 65 -9.81 7.98 8.58
N GLY A 66 -10.84 7.23 8.21
CA GLY A 66 -11.98 6.90 9.06
C GLY A 66 -11.60 6.05 10.27
N ILE A 67 -12.54 5.87 11.19
CA ILE A 67 -12.31 5.08 12.41
C ILE A 67 -12.06 3.59 12.13
N ASP A 68 -12.52 3.11 10.98
CA ASP A 68 -12.29 1.76 10.46
C ASP A 68 -10.97 1.60 9.70
N GLY A 69 -10.20 2.68 9.53
CA GLY A 69 -8.90 2.67 8.87
C GLY A 69 -8.96 2.89 7.35
N HIS A 70 -10.13 3.22 6.81
CA HIS A 70 -10.34 3.59 5.40
C HIS A 70 -10.86 5.03 5.27
#